data_AF-A0A9R0INI4-F1
#
_entry.id   AF-A0A9R0INI4-F1
#
_cell.length_a   1.000
_cell.length_b   1.000
_cell.length_c   1.000
_cell.angle_alpha   90.00
_cell.angle_beta   90.00
_cell.angle_gamma   90.00
#
_symmetry.space_group_name_H-M   'P 1'
#
loop_
_entity.id
_entity.type
_entity.pdbx_description
1 polymer ?
#
loop_
_entity_poly.entity_id
_entity_poly.type
_entity_poly.pdbx_seq_one_letter_code
_entity_poly.pdbx_strand_id
1 'polypeptide(L)'
;MDKFRRVGLAGGRTVTSKEENKLSQTLYTTVTRLIEEVISEFNVSSRYFAMTSEKYSSSETIYALAQCNPDLTSFECKTCLQSSFDWFTSDRTFPGVAQAKIYTPICRLFYMFSNKELSQPWNFAISSTGTRGNPIMAAIVASTSSVALLLKLLL
;
A
#
# COMPACT_ATOMS: atom_id res chain seq x y z
N MET A 1 25.73 -8.88 11.38
CA MET A 1 24.79 -7.82 10.97
C MET A 1 24.88 -7.61 9.44
N ASP A 2 24.62 -8.66 8.66
CA ASP A 2 24.79 -8.67 7.19
C ASP A 2 23.60 -9.39 6.51
N LYS A 3 22.40 -8.81 6.53
CA LYS A 3 21.23 -9.51 5.92
C LYS A 3 20.18 -8.65 5.26
N PHE A 4 20.47 -7.37 5.01
CA PHE A 4 19.56 -6.49 4.31
C PHE A 4 20.14 -6.14 2.93
N ARG A 5 19.54 -6.66 1.87
CA ARG A 5 19.88 -6.24 0.50
C ARG A 5 18.92 -5.13 0.09
N ARG A 6 19.43 -3.89 0.04
CA ARG A 6 18.70 -2.73 -0.52
C ARG A 6 18.82 -2.77 -2.03
N VAL A 7 17.67 -2.73 -2.72
CA VAL A 7 17.61 -2.24 -4.09
C VAL A 7 16.58 -1.11 -4.10
N GLY A 8 17.00 0.06 -3.64
CA GLY A 8 16.28 1.31 -3.84
C GLY A 8 16.69 1.87 -5.20
N LEU A 9 15.73 2.07 -6.10
CA LEU A 9 16.00 2.85 -7.31
C LEU A 9 15.60 4.29 -7.02
N ALA A 10 16.60 5.16 -6.90
CA ALA A 10 16.39 6.59 -6.82
C ALA A 10 15.77 7.05 -8.15
N GLY A 11 14.45 7.28 -8.13
CA GLY A 11 13.74 7.83 -9.28
C GLY A 11 13.67 9.34 -9.18
N GLY A 12 14.79 10.04 -9.41
CA GLY A 12 14.87 11.48 -9.75
C GLY A 12 13.99 12.48 -8.98
N ARG A 13 13.51 12.15 -7.78
CA ARG A 13 12.49 12.95 -7.08
C ARG A 13 13.17 14.09 -6.34
N THR A 14 13.05 15.31 -6.88
CA THR A 14 13.39 16.53 -6.14
C THR A 14 12.22 16.83 -5.20
N VAL A 15 12.30 16.36 -3.96
CA VAL A 15 11.24 16.57 -2.97
C VAL A 15 11.50 17.88 -2.22
N THR A 16 10.49 18.72 -2.06
CA THR A 16 10.58 19.90 -1.19
C THR A 16 10.32 19.52 0.27
N SER A 17 10.88 20.24 1.24
CA SER A 17 10.78 19.90 2.67
C SER A 17 9.34 19.71 3.21
N LYS A 18 8.34 20.38 2.61
CA LYS A 18 6.92 20.22 2.95
C LYS A 18 6.32 18.94 2.38
N GLU A 19 6.75 18.53 1.20
CA GLU A 19 6.35 17.28 0.55
C GLU A 19 7.04 16.08 1.19
N GLU A 20 8.29 16.23 1.68
CA GLU A 20 9.04 15.19 2.39
C GLU A 20 8.34 14.72 3.66
N ASN A 21 7.80 15.66 4.45
CA ASN A 21 7.09 15.33 5.69
C ASN A 21 5.77 14.60 5.42
N LYS A 22 5.03 15.01 4.39
CA LYS A 22 3.80 14.32 3.97
C LYS A 22 4.11 12.93 3.40
N LEU A 23 5.14 12.84 2.56
CA LEU A 23 5.64 11.60 1.96
C LEU A 23 5.97 10.56 3.02
N SER A 24 6.82 10.96 3.96
CA SER A 24 7.30 10.09 5.03
C SER A 24 6.14 9.59 5.88
N GLN A 25 5.19 10.46 6.23
CA GLN A 25 4.01 10.07 7.01
C GLN A 25 3.09 9.12 6.23
N THR A 26 2.68 9.46 5.00
CA THR A 26 1.76 8.62 4.22
C THR A 26 2.37 7.26 3.90
N LEU A 27 3.66 7.20 3.58
CA LEU A 27 4.33 5.93 3.32
C LEU A 27 4.44 5.10 4.60
N TYR A 28 4.80 5.72 5.73
CA TYR A 28 4.91 5.02 7.01
C TYR A 28 3.57 4.43 7.48
N THR A 29 2.48 5.20 7.38
CA THR A 29 1.14 4.70 7.75
C THR A 29 0.67 3.59 6.81
N THR A 30 0.90 3.73 5.50
CA THR A 30 0.53 2.73 4.49
C THR A 30 1.28 1.42 4.72
N VAL A 31 2.59 1.49 4.95
CA VAL A 31 3.41 0.30 5.22
C VAL A 31 3.06 -0.34 6.57
N THR A 32 2.82 0.46 7.61
CA THR A 32 2.41 -0.07 8.91
C THR A 32 1.08 -0.82 8.81
N ARG A 33 0.09 -0.26 8.11
CA ARG A 33 -1.19 -0.93 7.85
C ARG A 33 -1.00 -2.23 7.06
N LEU A 34 -0.17 -2.20 6.02
CA LEU A 34 0.17 -3.39 5.24
C LEU A 34 0.80 -4.50 6.10
N ILE A 35 1.66 -4.15 7.05
CA ILE A 35 2.25 -5.13 7.96
C ILE A 35 1.16 -5.77 8.82
N GLU A 36 0.25 -4.99 9.40
CA GLU A 36 -0.87 -5.55 10.18
C GLU A 36 -1.80 -6.43 9.33
N GLU A 37 -2.02 -6.08 8.06
CA GLU A 37 -2.77 -6.93 7.12
C GLU A 37 -2.09 -8.28 6.90
N VAL A 38 -0.78 -8.28 6.66
CA VAL A 38 0.01 -9.53 6.57
C VAL A 38 -0.17 -10.36 7.85
N ILE A 39 -0.09 -9.74 9.03
CA ILE A 39 -0.24 -10.42 10.32
C ILE A 39 -1.64 -10.97 10.54
N SER A 40 -2.68 -10.25 10.13
CA SER A 40 -4.07 -10.69 10.29
C SER A 40 -4.38 -11.94 9.46
N GLU A 41 -3.74 -12.07 8.30
CA GLU A 41 -3.90 -13.22 7.41
C GLU A 41 -3.20 -14.48 7.94
N PHE A 42 -2.23 -14.39 8.85
CA PHE A 42 -1.55 -15.58 9.44
C PHE A 42 -2.53 -16.61 10.01
N ASN A 43 -3.63 -16.15 10.60
CA ASN A 43 -4.61 -17.02 11.24
C ASN A 43 -5.71 -17.51 10.29
N VAL A 44 -5.76 -16.98 9.07
CA VAL A 44 -6.85 -17.21 8.10
C VAL A 44 -6.36 -17.95 6.87
N SER A 45 -5.13 -17.68 6.41
CA SER A 45 -4.53 -18.34 5.27
C SER A 45 -3.01 -18.51 5.45
N SER A 46 -2.43 -19.52 4.81
CA SER A 46 -0.97 -19.66 4.69
C SER A 46 -0.36 -18.67 3.69
N ARG A 47 -1.09 -17.60 3.34
CA ARG A 47 -0.61 -16.55 2.45
C ARG A 47 -0.02 -15.46 3.33
N TYR A 48 1.26 -15.64 3.63
CA TYR A 48 2.11 -14.69 4.35
C TYR A 48 2.42 -13.48 3.46
N PHE A 49 1.38 -12.83 2.95
CA PHE A 49 1.45 -11.90 1.84
C PHE A 49 0.26 -10.94 1.85
N ALA A 50 0.53 -9.66 1.66
CA ALA A 50 -0.50 -8.65 1.42
C ALA A 50 -0.01 -7.61 0.42
N MET A 51 -0.95 -6.91 -0.19
CA MET A 51 -0.71 -5.74 -1.02
C MET A 51 -1.64 -4.62 -0.58
N THR A 52 -1.21 -3.38 -0.75
CA THR A 52 -2.08 -2.24 -0.56
C THR A 52 -1.73 -1.07 -1.48
N SER A 53 -2.66 -0.13 -1.59
CA SER A 53 -2.48 1.12 -2.31
C SER A 53 -3.04 2.29 -1.54
N GLU A 54 -2.39 3.44 -1.60
CA GLU A 54 -2.83 4.67 -0.94
C GLU A 54 -2.62 5.88 -1.87
N LYS A 55 -3.62 6.76 -1.97
CA LYS A 55 -3.48 7.98 -2.78
C LYS A 55 -2.56 8.96 -2.05
N TYR A 56 -1.44 9.30 -2.68
CA TYR A 56 -0.46 10.23 -2.12
C TYR A 56 -0.73 11.68 -2.55
N SER A 57 -1.04 11.86 -3.84
CA SER A 57 -1.36 13.15 -4.45
C SER A 57 -2.54 13.01 -5.42
N SER A 58 -2.90 14.11 -6.12
CA SER A 58 -3.92 14.07 -7.18
C SER A 58 -3.52 13.20 -8.37
N SER A 59 -2.21 12.97 -8.55
CA SER A 59 -1.65 12.28 -9.70
C SER A 59 -0.84 11.05 -9.34
N GLU A 60 -0.59 10.75 -8.05
CA GLU A 60 0.27 9.64 -7.64
C GLU A 60 -0.38 8.78 -6.55
N THR A 61 -0.22 7.47 -6.73
CA THR A 61 -0.62 6.42 -5.79
C THR A 61 0.63 5.68 -5.32
N ILE A 62 0.69 5.40 -4.03
CA ILE A 62 1.65 4.46 -3.44
C ILE A 62 1.08 3.07 -3.64
N TYR A 63 1.87 2.18 -4.23
CA TYR A 63 1.59 0.75 -4.27
C TYR A 63 2.62 0.04 -3.41
N ALA A 64 2.17 -0.80 -2.49
CA ALA A 64 3.04 -1.52 -1.58
C ALA A 64 2.63 -3.00 -1.46
N LEU A 65 3.62 -3.86 -1.21
CA LEU A 65 3.40 -5.26 -0.89
C LEU A 65 4.40 -5.74 0.15
N ALA A 66 3.98 -6.72 0.92
CA ALA A 66 4.79 -7.34 1.95
C ALA A 66 4.59 -8.86 1.88
N GLN A 67 5.68 -9.60 2.11
CA GLN A 67 5.67 -11.05 2.13
C GLN A 67 6.60 -11.57 3.22
N CYS A 68 6.22 -12.67 3.86
CA CYS A 68 7.04 -13.44 4.79
C CYS A 68 7.17 -14.90 4.32
N ASN A 69 8.18 -15.61 4.81
CA ASN A 69 8.28 -17.05 4.61
C ASN A 69 7.23 -17.79 5.46
N PRO A 70 6.73 -18.94 4.98
CA PRO A 70 5.68 -19.67 5.68
C PRO A 70 6.09 -20.30 7.00
N ASP A 71 7.39 -20.50 7.21
CA ASP A 71 7.91 -21.16 8.41
C ASP A 71 8.07 -20.21 9.61
N LEU A 72 7.65 -18.95 9.48
CA LEU A 72 7.77 -17.95 10.55
C LEU A 72 6.51 -17.87 11.40
N THR A 73 6.67 -17.45 12.66
CA THR A 73 5.56 -16.96 13.48
C THR A 73 5.11 -15.57 13.04
N SER A 74 3.88 -15.19 13.42
CA SER A 74 3.35 -13.84 13.17
C SER A 74 4.24 -12.75 13.79
N PHE A 75 4.78 -13.02 14.98
CA PHE A 75 5.70 -12.11 15.65
C PHE A 75 7.00 -11.92 14.87
N GLU A 76 7.65 -13.01 14.44
CA GLU A 76 8.90 -12.94 13.67
C GLU A 76 8.71 -12.23 12.33
N CYS A 77 7.59 -12.46 11.64
CA CYS A 77 7.26 -11.76 10.41
C CYS A 77 7.06 -10.26 10.65
N LYS A 78 6.28 -9.89 11.68
CA LYS A 78 6.04 -8.48 12.04
C LYS A 78 7.36 -7.78 12.34
N THR A 79 8.18 -8.37 13.20
CA THR A 79 9.49 -7.84 13.56
C THR A 79 10.38 -7.68 12.32
N CYS A 80 10.42 -8.68 11.43
CA CYS A 80 11.22 -8.58 10.23
C CYS A 80 10.79 -7.42 9.33
N LEU A 81 9.49 -7.32 9.03
CA LEU A 81 8.97 -6.28 8.13
C LEU A 81 9.18 -4.88 8.73
N GLN A 82 8.87 -4.69 10.01
CA GLN A 82 9.06 -3.41 10.71
C GLN A 82 10.52 -3.01 10.77
N SER A 83 11.41 -3.89 11.27
CA SER A 83 12.84 -3.58 11.37
C SER A 83 13.48 -3.33 10.00
N SER A 84 13.05 -4.04 8.96
CA SER A 84 13.51 -3.81 7.59
C SER A 84 13.10 -2.43 7.07
N PHE A 85 11.87 -2.00 7.36
CA PHE A 85 11.35 -0.71 6.96
C PHE A 85 12.00 0.43 7.76
N ASP A 86 12.09 0.32 9.08
CA ASP A 86 12.72 1.33 9.95
C ASP A 86 14.20 1.53 9.59
N TRP A 87 14.92 0.44 9.37
CA TRP A 87 16.30 0.52 8.91
C TRP A 87 16.42 1.21 7.55
N PHE A 88 15.48 0.98 6.64
CA PHE A 88 15.48 1.63 5.34
C PHE A 88 15.15 3.13 5.44
N THR A 89 14.14 3.52 6.22
CA THR A 89 13.71 4.92 6.38
C THR A 89 14.67 5.75 7.24
N SER A 90 15.56 5.10 8.01
CA SER A 90 16.65 5.79 8.72
C SER A 90 17.71 6.40 7.81
N ASP A 91 17.74 6.02 6.52
CA ASP A 91 18.67 6.57 5.54
C ASP A 91 18.25 7.99 5.13
N ARG A 92 19.18 8.96 5.17
CA ARG A 92 18.91 10.34 4.77
C ARG A 92 18.48 10.50 3.30
N THR A 93 18.76 9.50 2.47
CA THR A 93 18.37 9.49 1.05
C THR A 93 16.94 9.01 0.82
N PHE A 94 16.31 8.39 1.83
CA PHE A 94 14.95 7.83 1.74
C PHE A 94 13.91 8.76 1.12
N PRO A 95 13.82 10.07 1.48
CA PRO A 95 12.81 10.96 0.89
C PRO A 95 12.86 11.02 -0.64
N GLY A 96 14.03 10.82 -1.25
CA GLY A 96 14.21 10.81 -2.70
C GLY A 96 13.91 9.46 -3.39
N VAL A 97 13.58 8.40 -2.64
CA VAL A 97 13.43 7.05 -3.18
C VAL A 97 11.99 6.78 -3.63
N ALA A 98 11.76 6.89 -4.94
CA ALA A 98 10.47 6.65 -5.58
C ALA A 98 10.03 5.18 -5.59
N GLN A 99 10.96 4.24 -5.46
CA GLN A 99 10.65 2.82 -5.33
C GLN A 99 11.75 2.10 -4.56
N ALA A 100 11.36 1.17 -3.69
CA ALA A 100 12.33 0.35 -2.97
C ALA A 100 11.87 -1.09 -2.91
N LYS A 101 12.83 -1.99 -3.14
CA LYS A 101 12.72 -3.40 -2.80
C LYS A 101 13.66 -3.68 -1.63
N ILE A 102 13.09 -4.07 -0.51
CA ILE A 102 13.80 -4.37 0.73
C ILE A 102 13.68 -5.87 0.97
N TYR A 103 14.81 -6.55 0.92
CA TYR A 103 14.87 -8.00 1.06
C TYR A 103 15.68 -8.39 2.29
N THR A 104 15.09 -9.27 3.08
CA THR A 104 15.80 -10.18 3.97
C THR A 104 15.51 -11.61 3.49
N PRO A 105 16.24 -12.61 3.99
CA PRO A 105 15.94 -14.01 3.67
C PRO A 105 14.64 -14.54 4.27
N ILE A 106 13.96 -13.79 5.14
CA ILE A 106 12.72 -14.23 5.79
C ILE A 106 11.52 -13.32 5.49
N CYS A 107 11.74 -12.08 5.06
CA CYS A 107 10.68 -11.16 4.65
C CYS A 107 11.09 -10.24 3.48
N ARG A 108 10.09 -9.76 2.77
CA ARG A 108 10.20 -8.87 1.61
C ARG A 108 9.22 -7.73 1.77
N LEU A 109 9.69 -6.52 1.52
CA LEU A 109 8.86 -5.34 1.44
C LEU A 109 9.17 -4.59 0.14
N PHE A 110 8.12 -4.17 -0.55
CA PHE A 110 8.25 -3.38 -1.76
C PHE A 110 7.26 -2.23 -1.74
N TYR A 111 7.70 -1.06 -2.19
CA TYR A 111 6.80 0.03 -2.53
C TYR A 111 7.25 0.74 -3.82
N MET A 112 6.30 1.36 -4.50
CA MET A 112 6.55 2.33 -5.57
C MET A 112 5.50 3.44 -5.58
N PHE A 113 5.91 4.63 -5.97
CA PHE A 113 5.01 5.71 -6.37
C PHE A 113 4.76 5.61 -7.87
N SER A 114 3.50 5.64 -8.28
CA SER A 114 3.12 5.60 -9.70
C SER A 114 1.98 6.58 -9.97
N ASN A 115 2.05 7.25 -11.12
CA ASN A 115 0.95 8.04 -11.67
C ASN A 115 0.03 7.27 -12.61
N LYS A 116 0.38 6.02 -12.89
CA LYS A 116 -0.45 5.07 -13.63
C LYS A 116 -1.15 4.16 -12.65
N GLU A 117 -2.44 3.95 -12.90
CA GLU A 117 -3.17 2.87 -12.28
C GLU A 117 -2.53 1.55 -12.71
N LEU A 118 -1.96 0.80 -11.78
CA LEU A 118 -1.32 -0.48 -12.10
C LEU A 118 -2.41 -1.52 -12.44
N SER A 119 -2.23 -2.23 -13.55
CA SER A 119 -3.11 -3.35 -13.93
C SER A 119 -3.14 -4.39 -12.82
N GLN A 120 -4.34 -4.72 -12.37
CA GLN A 120 -4.60 -5.53 -11.18
C GLN A 120 -3.98 -6.95 -11.29
N PRO A 121 -3.40 -7.44 -10.18
CA PRO A 121 -3.86 -8.70 -9.62
C PRO A 121 -4.51 -8.48 -8.24
N TRP A 122 -5.32 -7.42 -8.10
CA TRP A 122 -6.02 -7.07 -6.85
C TRP A 122 -7.20 -7.99 -6.51
N ASN A 123 -7.66 -8.85 -7.43
CA ASN A 123 -8.85 -9.70 -7.21
C ASN A 123 -8.61 -10.96 -6.37
N PHE A 124 -7.35 -11.30 -6.05
CA PHE A 124 -7.07 -12.51 -5.25
C PHE A 124 -7.08 -12.27 -3.73
N ALA A 125 -7.08 -11.01 -3.26
CA ALA A 125 -7.04 -10.66 -1.83
C ALA A 125 -8.31 -9.94 -1.32
N ILE A 126 -9.20 -9.45 -2.19
CA ILE A 126 -10.45 -8.78 -1.78
C ILE A 126 -11.55 -9.80 -1.35
N SER A 127 -11.19 -11.08 -1.12
CA SER A 127 -12.09 -12.11 -0.59
C SER A 127 -11.83 -12.40 0.90
N SER A 128 -11.61 -11.35 1.68
CA SER A 128 -11.93 -11.34 3.11
C SER A 128 -12.68 -10.04 3.42
N THR A 129 -13.86 -9.90 2.83
CA THR A 129 -14.89 -9.00 3.34
C THR A 129 -15.21 -9.45 4.78
N GLY A 130 -14.46 -8.94 5.74
CA GLY A 130 -14.87 -8.82 7.13
C GLY A 130 -15.96 -7.78 7.27
N THR A 131 -17.06 -7.93 6.52
CA THR A 131 -18.29 -7.20 6.79
C THR A 131 -19.10 -8.03 7.78
N ARG A 132 -18.89 -7.80 9.08
CA ARG A 132 -20.03 -7.76 10.01
C ARG A 132 -20.70 -6.40 9.83
N GLY A 133 -21.26 -6.18 8.64
CA GLY A 133 -22.09 -5.05 8.31
C GLY A 133 -23.49 -5.59 8.05
N ASN A 134 -24.45 -5.15 8.86
CA ASN A 134 -25.86 -5.50 8.77
C ASN A 134 -26.38 -5.29 7.32
N PRO A 135 -27.13 -6.22 6.72
CA PRO A 135 -27.47 -6.17 5.30
C PRO A 135 -28.67 -5.26 5.04
N ILE A 136 -28.55 -3.96 5.30
CA ILE A 136 -29.48 -2.95 4.79
C ILE A 136 -28.65 -1.69 4.46
N MET A 137 -28.79 -1.20 3.23
CA MET A 137 -28.20 0.02 2.65
C MET A 137 -26.96 -0.17 1.74
N ALA A 138 -27.12 -0.94 0.66
CA ALA A 138 -26.47 -0.60 -0.61
C ALA A 138 -27.38 0.38 -1.36
N ALA A 139 -27.22 1.68 -1.14
CA ALA A 139 -27.89 2.72 -1.90
C ALA A 139 -26.91 3.32 -2.92
N ILE A 140 -27.18 3.04 -4.19
CA ILE A 140 -26.41 3.44 -5.38
C ILE A 140 -26.47 4.96 -5.54
N VAL A 141 -25.33 5.65 -5.52
CA VAL A 141 -25.24 7.04 -5.98
C VAL A 141 -25.14 7.03 -7.51
N ALA A 142 -26.30 7.06 -8.18
CA ALA A 142 -26.37 7.31 -9.61
C ALA A 142 -26.53 8.82 -9.85
N SER A 143 -25.52 9.39 -10.49
CA SER A 143 -25.42 10.77 -10.98
C SER A 143 -26.66 11.23 -11.76
N THR A 144 -27.48 12.11 -11.18
CA THR A 144 -28.52 12.86 -11.92
C THR A 144 -27.97 14.21 -12.36
N SER A 145 -27.22 14.23 -13.45
CA SER A 145 -26.90 15.46 -14.18
C SER A 145 -26.94 15.18 -15.67
N SER A 146 -28.15 15.11 -16.23
CA SER A 146 -28.43 15.21 -17.68
C SER A 146 -29.93 15.29 -17.99
N VAL A 147 -30.84 14.78 -17.15
CA VAL A 147 -32.29 14.86 -17.44
C VAL A 147 -32.83 16.28 -17.32
N ALA A 148 -32.19 17.13 -16.49
CA ALA A 148 -32.43 18.57 -16.49
C ALA A 148 -32.11 19.25 -17.84
N LEU A 149 -31.32 18.63 -18.73
CA LEU A 149 -31.12 19.11 -20.10
C LEU A 149 -32.24 18.71 -21.07
N LEU A 150 -32.94 17.59 -20.85
CA LEU A 150 -33.98 17.14 -21.79
C LEU A 150 -35.35 17.78 -21.58
N LEU A 151 -35.62 18.34 -20.39
CA LEU A 151 -36.79 19.20 -20.19
C LEU A 151 -36.71 20.54 -20.97
N LYS A 152 -35.58 20.87 -21.61
CA LYS A 152 -35.36 22.11 -22.37
C LYS A 152 -35.51 21.98 -23.90
N LEU A 153 -35.76 20.81 -24.46
CA LEU A 153 -35.77 20.60 -25.92
C LEU A 153 -37.12 20.13 -26.53
N LEU A 154 -38.21 20.05 -25.75
CA LEU A 154 -39.55 19.77 -26.29
C LEU A 154 -40.61 20.81 -25.88
N LEU A 155 -40.16 22.05 -25.74
CA LEU A 155 -40.87 23.16 -26.40
C LEU A 155 -40.86 22.93 -27.91
#